data_AF-A0A238K7F7-F1
#
_entry.id   AF-A0A238K7F7-F1
#
_cell.length_a   1.000
_cell.length_b   1.000
_cell.length_c   1.000
_cell.angle_alpha   90.00
_cell.angle_beta   90.00
_cell.angle_gamma   90.00
#
_symmetry.space_group_name_H-M   'P 1'
#
loop_
_entity.id
_entity.type
_entity.pdbx_description
1 polymer ?
#
loop_
_entity_poly.entity_id
_entity_poly.type
_entity_poly.pdbx_seq_one_letter_code
_entity_poly.pdbx_strand_id
1 'polypeptide(L)'
;MQGKGRVKQAHGIILAGLLGFSSPVFAADLEVARDLMEADKFTAAMEQFRVLARSGNADAEELIGVMYALGLGVEKNDERAFEWYLRAAMKGHPGAQSGIGWYYETGRGLTAPDLVRAYLWYALSAIGGDVDAPDSLAELTPRMSREQRVRAQVLVDDYRVWMYPFR
;
A
#
# COMPACT_ATOMS: atom_id res chain seq x y z
N MET A 1 -35.06 -48.89 -27.80
CA MET A 1 -34.20 -49.36 -26.69
C MET A 1 -33.09 -50.22 -27.29
N GLN A 2 -31.86 -50.05 -26.77
CA GLN A 2 -30.67 -50.90 -26.94
C GLN A 2 -30.03 -50.91 -28.35
N GLY A 3 -28.73 -50.84 -28.55
CA GLY A 3 -27.58 -50.73 -27.63
C GLY A 3 -26.31 -50.66 -28.49
N LYS A 4 -25.47 -49.64 -28.27
CA LYS A 4 -24.15 -49.52 -28.89
C LYS A 4 -23.18 -50.44 -28.14
N GLY A 5 -22.48 -51.30 -28.87
CA GLY A 5 -21.31 -52.03 -28.37
C GLY A 5 -20.23 -52.04 -29.44
N ARG A 6 -19.19 -51.22 -29.26
CA ARG A 6 -17.95 -51.35 -30.04
C ARG A 6 -16.80 -51.66 -29.11
N VAL A 7 -16.02 -52.64 -29.56
CA VAL A 7 -15.07 -53.48 -28.83
C VAL A 7 -13.78 -52.71 -28.55
N LYS A 8 -13.18 -53.02 -27.40
CA LYS A 8 -11.87 -52.59 -26.92
C LYS A 8 -10.75 -53.08 -27.86
N GLN A 9 -9.72 -52.28 -28.07
CA GLN A 9 -8.35 -52.77 -28.13
C GLN A 9 -7.43 -51.91 -27.26
N ALA A 10 -6.58 -52.63 -26.53
CA ALA A 10 -5.69 -52.17 -25.50
C ALA A 10 -4.27 -51.97 -26.05
N HIS A 11 -3.54 -51.02 -25.49
CA HIS A 11 -2.09 -51.09 -25.44
C HIS A 11 -1.60 -50.76 -24.03
N GLY A 12 -0.98 -51.77 -23.40
CA GLY A 12 0.25 -51.73 -22.59
C GLY A 12 0.50 -50.63 -21.55
N ILE A 13 0.21 -50.95 -20.28
CA ILE A 13 1.08 -50.91 -19.07
C ILE A 13 2.01 -49.69 -18.81
N ILE A 14 1.52 -48.81 -17.91
CA ILE A 14 2.09 -48.26 -16.65
C ILE A 14 3.63 -48.23 -16.42
N LEU A 15 4.18 -47.02 -16.18
CA LEU A 15 5.04 -46.64 -15.03
C LEU A 15 5.16 -45.09 -14.94
N ALA A 16 4.38 -44.42 -14.09
CA ALA A 16 4.78 -43.87 -12.78
C ALA A 16 6.11 -43.08 -12.79
N GLY A 17 6.04 -41.76 -12.56
CA GLY A 17 7.23 -40.97 -12.21
C GLY A 17 7.08 -39.46 -12.41
N LEU A 18 6.71 -38.77 -11.32
CA LEU A 18 6.75 -37.31 -11.13
C LEU A 18 5.81 -36.47 -12.01
N LEU A 19 4.53 -36.43 -11.62
CA LEU A 19 3.84 -35.15 -11.56
C LEU A 19 4.66 -34.25 -10.63
N GLY A 20 5.51 -33.42 -11.20
CA GLY A 20 5.89 -32.17 -10.55
C GLY A 20 4.64 -31.31 -10.45
N PHE A 21 3.75 -31.64 -9.53
CA PHE A 21 3.01 -30.59 -8.85
C PHE A 21 4.08 -29.79 -8.14
N SER A 22 4.69 -28.83 -8.83
CA SER A 22 5.01 -27.59 -8.14
C SER A 22 3.67 -27.18 -7.57
N SER A 23 3.47 -27.35 -6.27
CA SER A 23 2.42 -26.63 -5.56
C SER A 23 2.38 -25.23 -6.17
N PRO A 24 1.22 -24.68 -6.56
CA PRO A 24 1.21 -23.28 -6.93
C PRO A 24 1.82 -22.58 -5.72
N VAL A 25 3.05 -22.09 -5.88
CA VAL A 25 3.57 -21.05 -5.02
C VAL A 25 2.56 -19.96 -5.30
N PHE A 26 1.54 -19.86 -4.45
CA PHE A 26 0.46 -18.90 -4.61
C PHE A 26 1.19 -17.56 -4.69
N ALA A 27 1.26 -17.00 -5.90
CA ALA A 27 1.75 -15.65 -6.06
C ALA A 27 0.85 -14.81 -5.16
N ALA A 28 1.47 -14.06 -4.25
CA ALA A 28 0.70 -13.19 -3.38
C ALA A 28 -0.14 -12.27 -4.27
N ASP A 29 -1.44 -12.21 -3.98
CA ASP A 29 -2.42 -11.41 -4.70
C ASP A 29 -2.91 -10.34 -3.74
N LEU A 30 -2.92 -9.08 -4.19
CA LEU A 30 -3.35 -7.95 -3.37
C LEU A 30 -4.82 -8.09 -2.97
N GLU A 31 -5.67 -8.60 -3.86
CA GLU A 31 -7.10 -8.80 -3.59
C GLU A 31 -7.28 -9.85 -2.49
N VAL A 32 -6.62 -11.01 -2.62
CA VAL A 32 -6.65 -12.05 -1.59
C VAL A 32 -6.11 -11.53 -0.24
N ALA A 33 -5.07 -10.70 -0.25
CA ALA A 33 -4.54 -10.12 0.98
C ALA A 33 -5.51 -9.13 1.63
N ARG A 34 -6.29 -8.38 0.83
CA ARG A 34 -7.38 -7.51 1.32
C ARG A 34 -8.56 -8.31 1.84
N ASP A 35 -8.95 -9.40 1.19
CA ASP A 35 -9.99 -10.30 1.70
C ASP A 35 -9.60 -10.86 3.09
N LEU A 36 -8.32 -11.15 3.31
CA LEU A 36 -7.82 -11.55 4.62
C LEU A 36 -7.92 -10.42 5.65
N MET A 37 -7.68 -9.16 5.26
CA MET A 37 -7.90 -8.00 6.15
C MET A 37 -9.37 -7.85 6.52
N GLU A 38 -10.28 -7.94 5.54
CA GLU A 38 -11.73 -7.83 5.75
C GLU A 38 -12.29 -8.97 6.61
N ALA A 39 -11.66 -10.15 6.54
CA ALA A 39 -11.99 -11.30 7.37
C ALA A 39 -11.29 -11.31 8.75
N ASP A 40 -10.68 -10.19 9.17
CA ASP A 40 -9.91 -10.03 10.42
C ASP A 40 -8.73 -11.02 10.58
N LYS A 41 -8.25 -11.61 9.47
CA LYS A 41 -7.11 -12.54 9.44
C LYS A 41 -5.79 -11.78 9.31
N PHE A 42 -5.56 -10.83 10.21
CA PHE A 42 -4.50 -9.85 10.08
C PHE A 42 -3.08 -10.44 9.97
N THR A 43 -2.75 -11.49 10.71
CA THR A 43 -1.40 -12.10 10.60
C THR A 43 -1.16 -12.68 9.21
N ALA A 44 -2.16 -13.34 8.62
CA ALA A 44 -2.06 -13.89 7.27
C ALA A 44 -2.02 -12.77 6.21
N ALA A 45 -2.81 -11.70 6.39
CA ALA A 45 -2.76 -10.53 5.53
C ALA A 45 -1.37 -9.87 5.55
N MET A 46 -0.79 -9.66 6.73
CA MET A 46 0.56 -9.10 6.91
C MET A 46 1.63 -9.93 6.19
N GLU A 47 1.54 -11.26 6.24
CA GLU A 47 2.45 -12.14 5.52
C GLU A 47 2.36 -11.93 4.00
N GLN A 48 1.14 -11.87 3.45
CA GLN A 48 0.91 -11.64 2.02
C GLN A 48 1.37 -10.24 1.58
N PHE A 49 1.03 -9.19 2.34
CA PHE A 49 1.50 -7.84 2.03
C PHE A 49 3.02 -7.74 2.08
N ARG A 50 3.71 -8.41 3.01
CA ARG A 50 5.17 -8.43 3.03
C ARG A 50 5.76 -9.08 1.79
N VAL A 51 5.12 -10.11 1.23
CA VAL A 51 5.55 -10.71 -0.05
C VAL A 51 5.35 -9.72 -1.20
N LEU A 52 4.18 -9.09 -1.30
CA LEU A 52 3.89 -8.06 -2.30
C LEU A 52 4.85 -6.86 -2.21
N ALA A 53 5.11 -6.38 -1.00
CA ALA A 53 6.02 -5.27 -0.74
C ALA A 53 7.47 -5.57 -1.15
N ARG A 54 7.92 -6.84 -1.05
CA ARG A 54 9.26 -7.24 -1.56
C ARG A 54 9.37 -7.08 -3.08
N SER A 55 8.26 -7.16 -3.81
CA SER A 55 8.20 -6.84 -5.25
C SER A 55 7.98 -5.35 -5.53
N GLY A 56 7.93 -4.52 -4.49
CA GLY A 56 7.78 -3.08 -4.60
C GLY A 56 6.33 -2.60 -4.81
N ASN A 57 5.33 -3.44 -4.55
CA ASN A 57 3.92 -3.03 -4.63
C ASN A 57 3.61 -1.95 -3.58
N ALA A 58 3.24 -0.74 -4.04
CA ALA A 58 3.03 0.42 -3.16
C ALA A 58 1.74 0.33 -2.33
N ASP A 59 0.69 -0.30 -2.87
CA ASP A 59 -0.57 -0.52 -2.13
C ASP A 59 -0.33 -1.44 -0.92
N ALA A 60 0.47 -2.50 -1.10
CA ALA A 60 0.84 -3.39 -0.02
C ALA A 60 1.72 -2.69 1.04
N GLU A 61 2.64 -1.82 0.61
CA GLU A 61 3.44 -1.01 1.53
C GLU A 61 2.59 -0.04 2.35
N GLU A 62 1.60 0.60 1.72
CA GLU A 62 0.63 1.47 2.40
C GLU A 62 -0.19 0.68 3.43
N LEU A 63 -0.72 -0.49 3.06
CA LEU A 63 -1.50 -1.33 3.97
C LEU A 63 -0.67 -1.86 5.14
N ILE A 64 0.61 -2.17 4.94
CA ILE A 64 1.50 -2.50 6.06
C ILE A 64 1.64 -1.30 7.01
N GLY A 65 1.72 -0.08 6.47
CA GLY A 65 1.69 1.16 7.24
C GLY A 65 0.43 1.27 8.12
N VAL A 66 -0.75 1.03 7.53
CA VAL A 66 -2.04 0.99 8.24
C VAL A 66 -2.01 -0.03 9.38
N MET A 67 -1.53 -1.25 9.10
CA MET A 67 -1.50 -2.32 10.09
C MET A 67 -0.61 -1.99 11.30
N TYR A 68 0.54 -1.35 11.10
CA TYR A 68 1.35 -0.85 12.21
C TYR A 68 0.71 0.32 12.94
N ALA A 69 0.05 1.25 12.24
CA ALA A 69 -0.60 2.41 12.85
C ALA A 69 -1.77 1.98 13.78
N LEU A 70 -2.47 0.90 13.40
CA LEU A 70 -3.64 0.40 14.10
C LEU A 70 -3.35 -0.80 15.01
N GLY A 71 -2.20 -1.46 14.88
CA GLY A 71 -1.87 -2.68 15.62
C GLY A 71 -2.61 -3.92 15.13
N LEU A 72 -2.86 -4.03 13.83
CA LEU A 72 -3.61 -5.13 13.21
C LEU A 72 -2.66 -6.29 12.90
N GLY A 73 -2.76 -7.37 13.67
CA GLY A 73 -1.91 -8.57 13.49
C GLY A 73 -0.43 -8.36 13.81
N VAL A 74 -0.05 -7.17 14.28
CA VAL A 74 1.27 -6.76 14.76
C VAL A 74 1.11 -5.78 15.92
N GLU A 75 2.15 -5.62 16.74
CA GLU A 75 2.17 -4.57 17.76
C GLU A 75 2.09 -3.19 17.09
N LYS A 76 1.24 -2.32 17.64
CA LYS A 76 1.10 -0.95 17.18
C LYS A 76 2.43 -0.20 17.29
N ASN A 77 2.86 0.43 16.20
CA ASN A 77 4.12 1.15 16.16
C ASN A 77 4.07 2.28 15.11
N ASP A 78 4.00 3.52 15.60
CA ASP A 78 3.87 4.72 14.75
C ASP A 78 5.14 4.99 13.92
N GLU A 79 6.33 4.70 14.44
CA GLU A 79 7.60 4.86 13.71
C GLU A 79 7.68 3.91 12.52
N ARG A 80 7.33 2.63 12.72
CA ARG A 80 7.27 1.65 11.64
C ARG A 80 6.17 2.00 10.64
N ALA A 81 5.00 2.43 11.10
CA ALA A 81 3.95 2.88 10.20
C ALA A 81 4.43 4.01 9.29
N PHE A 82 5.07 5.03 9.88
CA PHE A 82 5.68 6.14 9.14
C PHE A 82 6.70 5.65 8.10
N GLU A 83 7.59 4.73 8.46
CA GLU A 83 8.57 4.17 7.51
C GLU A 83 7.91 3.46 6.32
N TRP A 84 6.84 2.68 6.55
CA TRP A 84 6.13 1.98 5.48
C TRP A 84 5.33 2.93 4.59
N TYR A 85 4.62 3.88 5.19
CA TYR A 85 3.96 4.94 4.41
C TYR A 85 4.96 5.72 3.59
N LEU A 86 6.15 6.02 4.11
CA LEU A 86 7.16 6.80 3.38
C LEU A 86 7.63 6.04 2.13
N ARG A 87 7.82 4.72 2.23
CA ARG A 87 8.17 3.87 1.08
C ARG A 87 7.13 3.94 -0.03
N ALA A 88 5.86 3.78 0.32
CA ALA A 88 4.75 3.86 -0.63
C ALA A 88 4.60 5.29 -1.20
N ALA A 89 4.70 6.30 -0.33
CA ALA A 89 4.56 7.72 -0.70
C ALA A 89 5.65 8.17 -1.68
N MET A 90 6.89 7.70 -1.50
CA MET A 90 8.00 7.96 -2.43
C MET A 90 7.79 7.35 -3.81
N LYS A 91 6.89 6.38 -3.97
CA LYS A 91 6.48 5.80 -5.25
C LYS A 91 5.25 6.49 -5.86
N GLY A 92 4.78 7.57 -5.25
CA GLY A 92 3.62 8.32 -5.72
C GLY A 92 2.27 7.77 -5.26
N HIS A 93 2.23 6.86 -4.26
CA HIS A 93 0.96 6.34 -3.76
C HIS A 93 0.20 7.41 -2.95
N PRO A 94 -0.96 7.91 -3.43
CA PRO A 94 -1.61 9.09 -2.84
C PRO A 94 -2.04 8.87 -1.38
N GLY A 95 -2.74 7.77 -1.07
CA GLY A 95 -3.17 7.50 0.31
C GLY A 95 -2.00 7.41 1.31
N ALA A 96 -0.82 6.98 0.85
CA ALA A 96 0.36 6.92 1.71
C ALA A 96 0.97 8.32 1.92
N GLN A 97 0.91 9.18 0.91
CA GLN A 97 1.30 10.58 1.05
C GLN A 97 0.37 11.30 2.03
N SER A 98 -0.94 11.06 1.99
CA SER A 98 -1.88 11.55 3.01
C SER A 98 -1.53 11.03 4.41
N GLY A 99 -1.19 9.74 4.53
CA GLY A 99 -0.72 9.15 5.78
C GLY A 99 0.53 9.86 6.33
N ILE A 100 1.54 10.12 5.49
CA ILE A 100 2.72 10.90 5.89
C ILE A 100 2.37 12.34 6.25
N GLY A 101 1.48 12.98 5.49
CA GLY A 101 0.96 14.31 5.79
C GLY A 101 0.40 14.37 7.21
N TRP A 102 -0.41 13.38 7.59
CA TRP A 102 -1.02 13.27 8.92
C TRP A 102 -0.01 13.06 10.05
N TYR A 103 1.02 12.23 9.82
CA TYR A 103 2.09 12.06 10.81
C TYR A 103 2.87 13.36 11.05
N TYR A 104 3.19 14.11 9.99
CA TYR A 104 3.83 15.42 10.14
C TYR A 104 2.90 16.45 10.78
N GLU A 105 1.61 16.44 10.47
CA GLU A 105 0.65 17.38 11.04
C GLU A 105 0.47 17.17 12.54
N THR A 106 0.36 15.92 12.97
CA THR A 106 0.11 15.55 14.37
C THR A 106 1.40 15.43 15.18
N GLY A 107 2.55 15.25 14.52
CA GLY A 107 3.83 14.96 15.17
C GLY A 107 3.90 13.57 15.81
N ARG A 108 2.96 12.67 15.48
CA ARG A 108 2.86 11.35 16.08
C ARG A 108 4.04 10.47 15.66
N GLY A 109 4.71 9.80 16.59
CA GLY A 109 5.92 9.02 16.28
C GLY A 109 7.10 9.86 15.77
N LEU A 110 7.01 11.19 15.84
CA LEU A 110 8.06 12.15 15.45
C LEU A 110 8.44 13.01 16.66
N THR A 111 9.58 13.70 16.58
CA THR A 111 10.01 14.61 17.67
C THR A 111 9.06 15.79 17.88
N ALA A 112 8.45 16.29 16.80
CA ALA A 112 7.48 17.39 16.82
C ALA A 112 6.67 17.44 15.50
N PRO A 113 5.50 18.11 15.48
CA PRO A 113 4.80 18.44 14.25
C PRO A 113 5.60 19.32 13.29
N ASP A 114 5.40 19.15 11.98
CA ASP A 114 5.95 19.98 10.91
C ASP A 114 4.86 20.26 9.85
N LEU A 115 4.16 21.39 10.02
CA LEU A 115 3.06 21.77 9.12
C LEU A 115 3.51 22.05 7.67
N VAL A 116 4.79 22.40 7.47
CA VAL A 116 5.33 22.65 6.12
C VAL A 116 5.46 21.31 5.38
N ARG A 117 5.97 20.28 6.05
CA ARG A 117 6.03 18.92 5.48
C ARG A 117 4.65 18.30 5.37
N ALA A 118 3.76 18.52 6.33
CA ALA A 118 2.38 18.05 6.24
C ALA A 118 1.71 18.57 4.96
N TYR A 119 1.79 19.88 4.72
CA TYR A 119 1.24 20.51 3.52
C TYR A 119 1.85 19.93 2.25
N LEU A 120 3.18 19.77 2.19
CA LEU A 120 3.87 19.17 1.06
C LEU A 120 3.25 17.81 0.70
N TRP A 121 3.12 16.91 1.67
CA TRP A 121 2.65 15.56 1.43
C TRP A 121 1.16 15.51 1.08
N TYR A 122 0.31 16.32 1.72
CA TYR A 122 -1.08 16.43 1.31
C TYR A 122 -1.25 17.02 -0.09
N ALA A 123 -0.44 18.01 -0.47
CA ALA A 123 -0.48 18.57 -1.82
C ALA A 123 -0.04 17.56 -2.88
N LEU A 124 1.03 16.79 -2.62
CA LEU A 124 1.43 15.69 -3.50
C LEU A 124 0.33 14.63 -3.61
N SER A 125 -0.34 14.31 -2.49
CA SER A 125 -1.46 13.39 -2.45
C SER A 125 -2.63 13.84 -3.32
N ALA A 126 -3.02 15.12 -3.21
CA ALA A 126 -4.06 15.71 -4.04
C ALA A 126 -3.70 15.68 -5.53
N ILE A 127 -2.45 16.00 -5.89
CA ILE A 127 -1.95 15.88 -7.27
C ILE A 127 -1.99 14.40 -7.73
N GLY A 128 -1.69 13.48 -6.82
CA GLY A 128 -1.78 12.03 -6.98
C GLY A 128 -3.20 11.50 -7.16
N GLY A 129 -4.22 12.29 -6.82
CA GLY A 129 -5.63 11.97 -7.02
C GLY A 129 -6.33 11.43 -5.77
N ASP A 130 -5.76 11.61 -4.58
CA ASP A 130 -6.49 11.40 -3.33
C ASP A 130 -7.58 12.48 -3.22
N VAL A 131 -8.83 12.02 -3.04
CA VAL A 131 -10.02 12.88 -3.01
C VAL A 131 -10.21 13.58 -1.66
N ASP A 132 -9.60 13.06 -0.59
CA ASP A 132 -9.71 13.59 0.77
C ASP A 132 -8.56 14.57 1.11
N ALA A 133 -7.46 14.49 0.35
CA ALA A 133 -6.31 15.37 0.53
C ALA A 133 -6.62 16.88 0.40
N PRO A 134 -7.51 17.35 -0.52
CA PRO A 134 -7.93 18.75 -0.55
C PRO A 134 -8.56 19.25 0.74
N ASP A 135 -9.37 18.43 1.41
CA ASP A 135 -9.99 18.80 2.69
C ASP A 135 -8.93 18.91 3.79
N SER A 136 -7.97 17.98 3.81
CA SER A 136 -6.81 18.05 4.71
C SER A 136 -6.00 19.35 4.51
N LEU A 137 -5.79 19.78 3.27
CA LEU A 137 -5.14 21.05 2.97
C LEU A 137 -5.97 22.25 3.44
N ALA A 138 -7.29 22.22 3.24
CA ALA A 138 -8.19 23.29 3.65
C ALA A 138 -8.22 23.46 5.18
N GLU A 139 -8.15 22.36 5.93
CA GLU A 139 -8.07 22.37 7.39
C GLU A 139 -6.68 22.81 7.91
N LEU A 140 -5.61 22.41 7.23
CA LEU A 140 -4.24 22.74 7.62
C LEU A 140 -3.86 24.20 7.35
N THR A 141 -4.28 24.74 6.20
CA THR A 141 -3.83 26.05 5.69
C THR A 141 -4.08 27.23 6.64
N PRO A 142 -5.21 27.32 7.38
CA PRO A 142 -5.46 28.36 8.38
C PRO A 142 -4.52 28.31 9.58
N ARG A 143 -3.94 27.14 9.90
CA ARG A 143 -3.01 26.94 11.02
C ARG A 143 -1.57 27.34 10.68
N MET A 144 -1.27 27.58 9.41
CA MET A 144 0.07 27.92 8.93
C MET A 144 0.31 29.43 8.87
N SER A 145 1.51 29.86 9.23
CA SER A 145 1.97 31.23 8.98
C SER A 145 2.14 31.50 7.48
N ARG A 146 2.21 32.78 7.10
CA ARG A 146 2.49 33.16 5.70
C ARG A 146 3.82 32.58 5.22
N GLU A 147 4.84 32.64 6.06
CA GLU A 147 6.18 32.12 5.78
C GLU A 147 6.14 30.60 5.60
N GLN A 148 5.39 29.88 6.44
CA GLN A 148 5.22 28.43 6.29
C GLN A 148 4.54 28.06 4.98
N ARG A 149 3.48 28.79 4.58
CA ARG A 149 2.78 28.54 3.31
C ARG A 149 3.68 28.77 2.10
N VAL A 150 4.48 29.84 2.11
CA VAL A 150 5.45 30.11 1.04
C VAL A 150 6.48 28.99 0.96
N ARG A 151 7.05 28.57 2.10
CA ARG A 151 8.02 27.46 2.14
C ARG A 151 7.41 26.15 1.65
N ALA A 152 6.19 25.84 2.06
CA ALA A 152 5.49 24.64 1.63
C ALA A 152 5.24 24.65 0.13
N GLN A 153 4.81 25.77 -0.44
CA GLN A 153 4.59 25.89 -1.88
C GLN A 153 5.88 25.67 -2.68
N VAL A 154 7.02 26.22 -2.23
CA VAL A 154 8.32 25.96 -2.85
C VAL A 154 8.64 24.46 -2.86
N LEU A 155 8.45 23.77 -1.74
CA LEU A 155 8.67 22.32 -1.68
C LEU A 155 7.71 21.56 -2.60
N VAL A 156 6.44 21.96 -2.68
CA VAL A 156 5.48 21.33 -3.58
C VAL A 156 5.92 21.47 -5.02
N ASP A 157 6.36 22.66 -5.44
CA ASP A 157 6.84 22.90 -6.80
C ASP A 157 8.12 22.12 -7.11
N ASP A 158 9.03 21.98 -6.16
CA ASP A 158 10.26 21.19 -6.33
C ASP A 158 9.96 19.69 -6.47
N TYR A 159 9.10 19.14 -5.61
CA TYR A 159 8.85 17.70 -5.54
C TYR A 159 7.82 17.21 -6.56
N ARG A 160 6.83 18.04 -6.94
CA ARG A 160 5.79 17.61 -7.90
C ARG A 160 6.39 17.25 -9.26
N VAL A 161 7.42 17.96 -9.70
CA VAL A 161 8.08 17.71 -10.99
C VAL A 161 8.75 16.34 -11.01
N TRP A 162 9.32 15.91 -9.88
CA TRP A 162 9.96 14.60 -9.80
C TRP A 162 8.95 13.46 -9.61
N MET A 163 7.94 13.67 -8.77
CA MET A 163 7.00 12.62 -8.38
C MET A 163 5.84 12.44 -9.37
N TYR A 164 5.44 13.53 -10.05
CA TYR A 164 4.34 13.56 -11.01
C TYR A 164 4.72 14.38 -12.27
N PRO A 165 5.73 13.96 -13.04
CA PRO A 165 6.25 14.73 -14.18
C PRO A 165 5.25 14.97 -15.32
N PHE A 166 4.11 14.27 -15.32
CA PHE A 166 3.08 14.34 -16.37
C PHE A 166 1.73 14.85 -15.86
N ARG A 167 1.68 15.42 -14.64
CA ARG A 167 0.46 16.02 -14.08
C ARG A 167 0.66 17.52 -13.81
#